data_AF-M8BPI0-F1
#
_entry.id   AF-M8BPI0-F1
#
_cell.length_a   1.000
_cell.length_b   1.000
_cell.length_c   1.000
_cell.angle_alpha   90.00
_cell.angle_beta   90.00
_cell.angle_gamma   90.00
#
_symmetry.space_group_name_H-M   'P 1'
#
loop_
_entity.id
_entity.type
_entity.pdbx_description
1 polymer ?
#
loop_
_entity_poly.entity_id
_entity_poly.type
_entity_poly.pdbx_seq_one_letter_code
_entity_poly.pdbx_strand_id
1 'polypeptide(L)'
;MVMAFPVAKGIGSHGQWKKWAWTLRLELLTILLSFGTSALGIAYGTLSASWDPEKEGSLLGVDEARTNWPELWKEEIDKDNK
;
A
#
# COMPACT_ATOMS: atom_id res chain seq x y z
N MET A 1 26.02 -1.36 -23.22
CA MET A 1 25.44 -2.70 -23.36
C MET A 1 23.94 -2.56 -23.23
N VAL A 2 23.25 -2.25 -24.33
CA VAL A 2 21.80 -2.10 -24.38
C VAL A 2 21.27 -3.44 -24.87
N MET A 3 20.44 -4.13 -24.07
CA MET A 3 19.78 -5.34 -24.52
C MET A 3 18.82 -4.97 -25.66
N ALA A 4 19.24 -5.26 -26.88
CA ALA A 4 18.40 -5.18 -28.06
C ALA A 4 17.31 -6.24 -27.93
N PHE A 5 16.07 -5.83 -27.72
CA PHE A 5 14.92 -6.70 -27.88
C PHE A 5 14.82 -7.09 -29.35
N PRO A 6 14.82 -8.39 -29.70
CA PRO A 6 14.64 -8.78 -31.08
C PRO A 6 13.21 -8.41 -31.50
N VAL A 7 13.10 -7.53 -32.50
CA VAL A 7 11.87 -7.33 -33.25
C VAL A 7 11.58 -8.62 -34.00
N ALA A 8 10.95 -9.57 -33.31
CA ALA A 8 10.44 -10.78 -33.91
C ALA A 8 9.20 -10.39 -34.75
N LYS A 9 9.38 -10.37 -36.08
CA LYS A 9 8.29 -10.47 -37.04
C LYS A 9 7.48 -11.73 -36.70
N GLY A 10 6.29 -11.55 -36.14
CA GLY A 10 5.43 -12.64 -35.69
C GLY A 10 4.08 -12.13 -35.20
N ILE A 11 3.44 -11.27 -36.01
CA ILE A 11 2.04 -10.88 -35.82
C ILE A 11 1.19 -12.13 -36.13
N GLY A 12 0.78 -12.87 -35.10
CA GLY A 12 -0.05 -14.05 -35.24
C GLY A 12 -0.67 -14.48 -33.92
N SER A 13 -2.02 -14.48 -33.91
CA SER A 13 -2.93 -15.01 -32.88
C SER A 13 -3.41 -14.02 -31.80
N HIS A 14 -4.66 -13.56 -31.99
CA HIS A 14 -5.49 -12.76 -31.08
C HIS A 14 -5.61 -13.31 -29.62
N GLY A 15 -5.12 -14.52 -29.34
CA GLY A 15 -5.13 -15.12 -27.99
C GLY A 15 -3.91 -14.82 -27.13
N GLN A 16 -2.79 -14.34 -27.70
CA GLN A 16 -1.54 -14.18 -26.94
C GLN A 16 -1.52 -12.92 -26.06
N TRP A 17 -2.09 -11.80 -26.52
CA TRP A 17 -2.18 -10.56 -25.73
C TRP A 17 -2.94 -10.75 -24.40
N LYS A 18 -4.00 -11.57 -24.40
CA LYS A 18 -4.76 -11.88 -23.19
C LYS A 18 -3.91 -12.64 -22.15
N LYS A 19 -2.96 -13.46 -22.58
CA LYS A 19 -2.04 -14.18 -21.68
C LYS A 19 -1.01 -13.23 -21.07
N TRP A 20 -0.43 -12.32 -21.87
CA TRP A 20 0.51 -11.31 -21.37
C TRP A 20 -0.16 -10.30 -20.45
N ALA A 21 -1.35 -9.80 -20.81
CA ALA A 21 -2.16 -8.97 -19.91
C ALA A 21 -2.60 -9.75 -18.65
N TRP A 22 -2.89 -11.04 -18.83
CA TRP A 22 -2.96 -12.11 -17.83
C TRP A 22 -1.97 -11.94 -16.68
N THR A 23 -0.73 -12.24 -17.07
CA THR A 23 0.48 -12.23 -16.27
C THR A 23 0.66 -10.85 -15.65
N LEU A 24 0.73 -9.78 -16.45
CA LEU A 24 0.98 -8.41 -15.96
C LEU A 24 0.01 -7.96 -14.85
N ARG A 25 -1.26 -8.39 -14.88
CA ARG A 25 -2.22 -8.10 -13.82
C ARG A 25 -1.90 -8.83 -12.52
N LEU A 26 -1.47 -10.09 -12.59
CA LEU A 26 -1.09 -10.85 -11.41
C LEU A 26 0.20 -10.32 -10.79
N GLU A 27 1.19 -9.94 -11.59
CA GLU A 27 2.41 -9.32 -11.03
C GLU A 27 2.10 -7.97 -10.38
N LEU A 28 1.29 -7.13 -11.04
CA LEU A 28 0.88 -5.85 -10.46
C LEU A 28 0.14 -6.05 -9.13
N LEU A 29 -0.79 -7.02 -9.06
CA LEU A 29 -1.50 -7.35 -7.82
C LEU A 29 -0.55 -7.88 -6.75
N THR A 30 0.40 -8.74 -7.12
CA THR A 30 1.36 -9.30 -6.17
C THR A 30 2.22 -8.19 -5.56
N ILE A 31 2.71 -7.27 -6.39
CA ILE A 31 3.48 -6.10 -5.94
C ILE A 31 2.60 -5.20 -5.07
N LEU A 32 1.39 -4.85 -5.53
CA LEU A 32 0.47 -4.00 -4.77
C LEU A 32 0.13 -4.61 -3.41
N LEU A 33 -0.14 -5.91 -3.35
CA LEU A 33 -0.46 -6.59 -2.10
C LEU A 33 0.78 -6.68 -1.20
N SER A 34 1.95 -7.00 -1.74
CA SER A 34 3.17 -7.14 -0.93
C SER A 34 3.59 -5.79 -0.33
N PHE A 35 3.73 -4.77 -1.17
CA PHE A 35 4.17 -3.44 -0.72
C PHE A 35 3.04 -2.64 -0.07
N GLY A 36 1.83 -2.73 -0.58
CA GLY A 36 0.65 -2.06 0.00
C GLY A 36 0.30 -2.62 1.37
N THR A 37 0.28 -3.95 1.56
CA THR A 37 0.04 -4.53 2.89
C THR A 37 1.18 -4.23 3.85
N SER A 38 2.42 -4.17 3.38
CA SER A 38 3.56 -3.75 4.22
C SER A 38 3.41 -2.31 4.69
N ALA A 39 3.08 -1.37 3.78
CA ALA A 39 2.86 0.02 4.13
C ALA A 39 1.66 0.18 5.08
N LEU A 40 0.55 -0.51 4.81
CA LEU A 40 -0.62 -0.54 5.68
C LEU A 40 -0.29 -1.16 7.05
N GLY A 41 0.53 -2.21 7.09
CA GLY A 41 0.94 -2.87 8.32
C GLY A 41 1.81 -1.97 9.20
N ILE A 42 2.75 -1.22 8.60
CA ILE A 42 3.55 -0.22 9.33
C ILE A 42 2.64 0.89 9.86
N ALA A 43 1.79 1.47 9.01
CA ALA A 43 0.88 2.53 9.41
C ALA A 43 -0.09 2.07 10.51
N TYR A 44 -0.67 0.87 10.36
CA TYR A 44 -1.52 0.27 11.38
C TYR A 44 -0.75 0.04 12.68
N GLY A 45 0.45 -0.54 12.61
CA GLY A 45 1.26 -0.83 13.80
C GLY A 45 1.64 0.43 14.59
N THR A 46 1.95 1.54 13.91
CA THR A 46 2.24 2.80 14.60
C THR A 46 0.99 3.42 15.22
N LEU A 47 -0.13 3.36 14.51
CA LEU A 47 -1.42 3.92 14.94
C LEU A 47 -2.09 3.08 16.03
N SER A 48 -1.90 1.76 16.02
CA SER A 48 -2.51 0.83 16.97
C SER A 48 -1.79 0.79 18.32
N ALA A 49 -0.63 1.44 18.42
CA ALA A 49 0.11 1.54 19.67
C ALA A 49 -0.62 2.45 20.66
N SER A 50 -0.58 2.11 21.94
CA SER A 50 -1.06 3.03 22.98
C SER A 50 -0.06 4.17 23.11
N TRP A 51 -0.50 5.38 22.76
CA TRP A 51 0.28 6.61 22.93
C TRP A 51 0.02 7.26 24.30
N ASP A 52 -1.04 6.85 24.99
CA ASP A 52 -1.41 7.32 26.32
C ASP A 52 -0.94 6.29 27.38
N PRO A 53 0.04 6.64 28.25
CA PRO A 53 0.56 5.74 29.26
C PRO A 53 -0.45 5.42 30.37
N GLU A 54 -1.52 6.20 30.52
CA GLU A 54 -2.56 5.99 31.53
C GLU A 54 -3.72 5.11 31.02
N LYS A 55 -3.75 4.80 29.72
CA LYS A 55 -4.75 3.95 29.08
C LYS A 55 -4.16 2.58 28.76
N GLU A 56 -4.81 1.54 29.28
CA GLU A 56 -4.56 0.18 28.81
C GLU A 56 -4.94 0.07 27.33
N GLY A 57 -4.03 -0.49 26.52
CA GLY A 57 -4.26 -0.69 25.10
C GLY A 57 -5.25 -1.81 24.79
N SER A 58 -5.97 -1.69 23.69
CA SER A 58 -6.90 -2.68 23.13
C SER A 58 -6.14 -3.84 22.50
N LEU A 59 -6.73 -5.04 22.58
CA LEU A 59 -6.13 -6.28 22.07
C LEU A 59 -5.72 -6.20 20.60
N LEU A 60 -6.52 -5.52 19.78
CA LEU A 60 -6.24 -5.34 18.35
C LEU A 60 -5.75 -3.93 18.02
N GLY A 61 -5.87 -2.96 18.94
CA GLY A 61 -5.42 -1.59 18.73
C GLY A 61 -6.31 -0.76 17.77
N VAL A 62 -7.56 -1.18 17.52
CA VAL A 62 -8.46 -0.51 16.56
C VAL A 62 -8.95 0.84 17.09
N ASP A 63 -9.18 0.95 18.40
CA ASP A 63 -9.65 2.18 19.05
C ASP A 63 -8.52 3.22 19.12
N GLU A 64 -7.30 2.76 19.37
CA GLU A 64 -6.05 3.52 19.30
C GLU A 64 -5.84 4.03 17.89
N ALA A 65 -5.97 3.17 16.87
CA ALA A 65 -5.76 3.59 15.49
C ALA A 65 -6.76 4.67 15.04
N ARG A 66 -8.01 4.60 15.50
CA ARG A 66 -9.02 5.64 15.24
C ARG A 66 -8.71 6.95 15.95
N THR A 67 -8.20 6.88 17.18
CA THR A 67 -7.91 8.06 18.01
C THR A 67 -6.62 8.75 17.57
N ASN A 68 -5.60 7.97 17.24
CA ASN A 68 -4.27 8.46 16.86
C ASN A 68 -4.25 9.03 15.43
N TRP A 69 -5.14 8.56 14.55
CA TRP A 69 -5.21 9.03 13.15
C TRP A 69 -5.36 10.55 13.01
N PRO A 70 -6.37 11.21 13.62
CA PRO A 70 -6.50 12.67 13.54
C PRO A 70 -5.37 13.42 14.28
N GLU A 71 -4.81 12.86 15.35
CA GLU A 71 -3.72 13.49 16.11
C GLU A 71 -2.45 13.64 15.25
N LEU A 72 -2.18 12.70 14.32
CA LEU A 72 -1.05 12.80 13.37
C LEU A 72 -1.07 14.06 12.50
N TRP A 73 -2.26 14.58 12.21
CA TRP A 73 -2.46 15.72 11.30
C TRP A 73 -2.79 17.01 12.03
N LYS A 74 -2.75 16.98 13.37
CA LYS A 74 -3.19 18.09 14.20
C LYS A 74 -2.41 19.37 13.94
N GLU A 75 -1.10 19.26 13.71
CA GLU A 75 -0.28 20.42 13.39
C GLU A 75 -0.70 21.10 12.09
N GLU A 76 -1.07 20.34 11.06
CA GLU A 76 -1.56 20.86 9.78
C GLU A 76 -2.96 21.47 9.94
N ILE A 77 -3.84 20.79 10.67
CA ILE A 77 -5.20 21.27 10.95
C ILE A 77 -5.16 22.59 11.73
N ASP A 78 -4.29 22.70 12.73
CA ASP A 78 -4.13 23.91 13.54
C ASP A 78 -3.48 25.07 12.75
N LYS A 79 -2.60 24.75 11.78
CA LYS A 79 -2.03 25.74 10.85
C LYS A 79 -3.09 26.30 9.91
N ASP A 80 -3.99 25.48 9.40
CA ASP A 80 -5.07 25.91 8.48
C ASP A 80 -6.17 26.72 9.19
N ASN A 81 -6.36 26.52 10.50
CA ASN A 81 -7.38 27.21 11.30
C ASN A 81 -6.94 28.57 11.88
N LYS A 82 -5.72 29.03 11.57
CA LYS A 82 -5.13 30.26 12.11
C LYS A 82 -5.00 31.36 11.06
#